data_AF-A0A1Z5LD97-F1
#
_entry.id   AF-A0A1Z5LD97-F1
#
_cell.length_a   1.000
_cell.length_b   1.000
_cell.length_c   1.000
_cell.angle_alpha   90.00
_cell.angle_beta   90.00
_cell.angle_gamma   90.00
#
_symmetry.space_group_name_H-M   'P 1'
#
loop_
_entity.id
_entity.type
_entity.pdbx_description
1 polymer ?
#
loop_
_entity_poly.entity_id
_entity_poly.type
_entity_poly.pdbx_seq_one_letter_code
_entity_poly.pdbx_strand_id
1 'polypeptide(L)'
;MAKNPALMIFALWLVTVLGISLAIIFGLVSCIFAVINSVMTPVETVTGRVGLYLWNGVGALLCLTSIIAWVVQFYLKLQRNVMTVEEQQDKWTSDGRASLGYSFYFLVVALALFCINICILAIMSLQPWEWKKPKRIAPKNPEGVIMLY
;
A
#
# COMPACT_ATOMS: atom_id res chain seq x y z
N MET A 1 -4.00 31.35 -31.08
CA MET A 1 -4.37 30.23 -30.20
C MET A 1 -3.08 29.69 -29.59
N ALA A 2 -2.68 30.21 -28.43
CA ALA A 2 -1.42 29.83 -27.80
C ALA A 2 -1.48 28.35 -27.44
N LYS A 3 -0.65 27.55 -28.12
CA LYS A 3 -0.42 26.16 -27.77
C LYS A 3 0.35 26.19 -26.45
N ASN A 4 -0.38 26.21 -25.33
CA ASN A 4 0.20 26.09 -24.00
C ASN A 4 1.16 24.90 -24.04
N PRO A 5 2.48 25.09 -23.90
CA PRO A 5 3.37 23.96 -23.78
C PRO A 5 2.92 23.25 -22.52
N ALA A 6 2.39 22.03 -22.66
CA ALA A 6 1.91 21.26 -21.53
C ALA A 6 3.04 21.18 -20.50
N LEU A 7 2.87 21.90 -19.39
CA LEU A 7 3.83 21.97 -18.27
C LEU A 7 4.21 20.57 -17.78
N MET A 8 3.28 19.63 -17.93
CA MET A 8 3.43 18.22 -17.55
C MET A 8 3.16 17.30 -18.75
N ILE A 9 3.77 16.13 -18.74
CA ILE A 9 3.51 15.08 -19.71
C ILE A 9 2.17 14.44 -19.31
N PHE A 10 1.11 14.72 -20.07
CA PHE A 10 -0.26 14.30 -19.72
C PHE A 10 -0.38 12.81 -19.36
N ALA A 11 0.29 11.93 -20.13
CA ALA A 11 0.28 10.50 -19.86
C ALA A 11 0.90 10.14 -18.50
N LEU A 12 2.04 10.74 -18.14
CA LEU A 12 2.69 10.48 -16.85
C LEU A 12 1.83 11.02 -15.70
N TRP A 13 1.32 12.24 -15.82
CA TRP A 13 0.40 12.81 -14.84
C TRP A 13 -0.84 11.93 -14.66
N LEU A 14 -1.47 11.47 -15.74
CA LEU A 14 -2.65 10.61 -15.66
C LEU A 14 -2.34 9.29 -14.95
N VAL A 15 -1.21 8.65 -15.27
CA VAL A 15 -0.75 7.43 -14.58
C VAL A 15 -0.54 7.68 -13.10
N THR A 16 0.04 8.82 -12.71
CA THR A 16 0.24 9.15 -11.28
C THR A 16 -1.09 9.29 -10.54
N VAL A 17 -2.05 10.02 -11.10
CA VAL A 17 -3.35 10.27 -10.44
C VAL A 17 -4.17 8.99 -10.35
N LEU A 18 -4.23 8.20 -11.43
CA LEU A 18 -4.95 6.93 -11.44
C LEU A 18 -4.27 5.88 -10.55
N GLY A 19 -2.94 5.81 -10.56
CA GLY A 19 -2.22 4.84 -9.74
C GLY A 19 -2.39 5.11 -8.24
N ILE A 20 -2.35 6.38 -7.82
CA ILE A 20 -2.58 6.75 -6.41
C ILE A 20 -4.03 6.48 -6.00
N SER A 21 -5.01 6.84 -6.83
CA SER A 21 -6.42 6.63 -6.50
C SER A 21 -6.75 5.14 -6.36
N LEU A 22 -6.26 4.29 -7.26
CA LEU A 22 -6.40 2.85 -7.14
C LEU A 22 -5.65 2.30 -5.91
N ALA A 23 -4.42 2.77 -5.64
CA ALA A 23 -3.65 2.34 -4.47
C ALA A 23 -4.41 2.62 -3.15
N ILE A 24 -5.09 3.78 -3.05
CA ILE A 24 -5.92 4.11 -1.90
C ILE A 24 -7.10 3.14 -1.76
N ILE A 25 -7.80 2.84 -2.87
CA ILE A 25 -8.93 1.89 -2.86
C ILE A 25 -8.47 0.51 -2.38
N PHE A 26 -7.36 -0.01 -2.91
CA PHE A 26 -6.83 -1.30 -2.47
C PHE A 26 -6.33 -1.28 -1.03
N GLY A 27 -5.77 -0.16 -0.56
CA GLY A 27 -5.41 0.04 0.85
C GLY A 27 -6.63 0.01 1.78
N LEU A 28 -7.73 0.66 1.39
CA LEU A 28 -8.99 0.64 2.15
C LEU A 28 -9.60 -0.77 2.19
N VAL A 29 -9.64 -1.45 1.06
CA VAL A 29 -10.11 -2.85 0.97
C VAL A 29 -9.26 -3.75 1.86
N SER A 30 -7.93 -3.60 1.83
CA SER A 30 -7.04 -4.34 2.72
C SER A 30 -7.30 -4.04 4.19
N CYS A 31 -7.58 -2.79 4.55
CA CYS A 31 -7.87 -2.39 5.93
C CYS A 31 -9.16 -3.07 6.43
N ILE A 32 -10.23 -3.04 5.63
CA ILE A 32 -11.49 -3.70 5.95
C ILE A 32 -11.28 -5.20 6.16
N PHE A 33 -10.55 -5.86 5.24
CA PHE A 33 -10.25 -7.28 5.39
C PHE A 33 -9.35 -7.58 6.59
N ALA A 34 -8.41 -6.70 6.95
CA ALA A 34 -7.59 -6.88 8.15
C ALA A 34 -8.46 -6.89 9.42
N VAL A 35 -9.42 -5.96 9.53
CA VAL A 35 -10.36 -5.90 10.67
C VAL A 35 -11.24 -7.14 10.70
N ILE A 36 -11.77 -7.57 9.55
CA ILE A 36 -12.59 -8.80 9.47
C ILE A 36 -11.78 -10.02 9.92
N ASN A 37 -10.54 -10.18 9.45
CA ASN A 37 -9.66 -11.27 9.87
C ASN A 37 -9.32 -11.22 11.38
N SER A 38 -9.31 -10.03 11.97
CA SER A 38 -9.02 -9.89 13.40
C SER A 38 -10.17 -10.33 14.28
N VAL A 39 -11.42 -10.20 13.81
CA VAL A 39 -12.63 -10.50 14.60
C VAL A 39 -13.19 -11.88 14.26
N MET A 40 -13.11 -12.29 13.00
CA MET A 40 -13.65 -13.53 12.48
C MET A 40 -12.49 -14.39 11.99
N THR A 41 -12.45 -15.67 12.35
CA THR A 41 -11.57 -16.66 11.68
C THR A 41 -12.20 -17.02 10.33
N PRO A 42 -11.76 -16.44 9.20
CA PRO A 42 -12.42 -16.65 7.93
C PRO A 42 -11.99 -18.01 7.35
N VAL A 43 -12.93 -18.70 6.72
CA VAL A 43 -12.71 -20.01 6.07
C VAL A 43 -12.26 -19.85 4.62
N GLU A 44 -12.38 -18.65 4.03
CA GLU A 44 -12.13 -18.39 2.61
C GLU A 44 -10.70 -17.89 2.32
N THR A 45 -10.13 -18.33 1.19
CA THR A 45 -8.74 -18.05 0.77
C THR A 45 -8.50 -16.58 0.39
N VAL A 46 -9.48 -15.92 -0.22
CA VAL A 46 -9.41 -14.53 -0.69
C VAL A 46 -9.65 -13.53 0.44
N THR A 47 -10.44 -13.91 1.43
CA THR A 47 -10.74 -13.09 2.61
C THR A 47 -9.80 -13.40 3.76
N GLY A 48 -9.00 -14.46 3.66
CA GLY A 48 -8.01 -14.88 4.66
C GLY A 48 -6.64 -14.23 4.48
N ARG A 49 -5.61 -14.88 5.07
CA ARG A 49 -4.22 -14.41 5.06
C ARG A 49 -3.66 -14.10 3.67
N VAL A 50 -3.99 -14.92 2.67
CA VAL A 50 -3.49 -14.75 1.28
C VAL A 50 -4.06 -13.50 0.63
N GLY A 51 -5.33 -13.18 0.88
CA GLY A 51 -5.96 -11.94 0.40
C GLY A 51 -5.26 -10.68 0.90
N LEU A 52 -4.92 -10.65 2.19
CA LEU A 52 -4.20 -9.52 2.81
C LEU A 52 -2.86 -9.22 2.11
N TYR A 53 -2.11 -10.25 1.74
CA TYR A 53 -0.90 -10.08 0.92
C TYR A 53 -1.18 -9.54 -0.47
N LEU A 54 -2.22 -10.07 -1.12
CA LEU A 54 -2.57 -9.67 -2.48
C LEU A 54 -2.99 -8.21 -2.53
N TRP A 55 -3.89 -7.77 -1.63
CA TRP A 55 -4.38 -6.39 -1.61
C TRP A 55 -3.29 -5.38 -1.22
N ASN A 56 -2.46 -5.67 -0.21
CA ASN A 56 -1.31 -4.81 0.12
C ASN A 56 -0.26 -4.81 -1.00
N GLY A 57 0.01 -5.96 -1.61
CA GLY A 57 1.00 -6.08 -2.69
C GLY A 57 0.59 -5.29 -3.94
N VAL A 58 -0.67 -5.43 -4.37
CA VAL A 58 -1.22 -4.67 -5.50
C VAL A 58 -1.23 -3.17 -5.18
N GLY A 59 -1.65 -2.77 -3.97
CA GLY A 59 -1.60 -1.39 -3.51
C GLY A 59 -0.17 -0.81 -3.51
N ALA A 60 0.81 -1.57 -3.02
CA ALA A 60 2.21 -1.18 -3.01
C ALA A 60 2.77 -0.98 -4.42
N LEU A 61 2.48 -1.91 -5.34
CA LEU A 61 2.93 -1.83 -6.73
C LEU A 61 2.35 -0.60 -7.44
N LEU A 62 1.06 -0.32 -7.26
CA LEU A 62 0.41 0.86 -7.83
C LEU A 62 0.93 2.18 -7.22
N CYS A 63 1.24 2.17 -5.93
CA CYS A 63 1.89 3.31 -5.27
C CYS A 63 3.31 3.53 -5.84
N LEU A 64 4.08 2.45 -6.02
CA LEU A 64 5.43 2.51 -6.58
C LEU A 64 5.44 3.01 -8.03
N THR A 65 4.54 2.53 -8.89
CA THR A 65 4.44 3.01 -10.28
C THR A 65 4.07 4.50 -10.33
N SER A 66 3.22 4.95 -9.42
CA SER A 66 2.88 6.38 -9.29
C SER A 66 4.07 7.22 -8.84
N ILE A 67 4.85 6.75 -7.88
CA ILE A 67 6.08 7.44 -7.45
C ILE A 67 7.06 7.55 -8.62
N ILE A 68 7.29 6.46 -9.34
CA ILE A 68 8.20 6.43 -10.50
C ILE A 68 7.70 7.39 -11.59
N ALA A 69 6.42 7.33 -11.95
CA ALA A 69 5.85 8.20 -12.98
C ALA A 69 5.96 9.69 -12.59
N TRP A 70 5.79 10.02 -11.31
CA TRP A 70 5.97 11.39 -10.81
C TRP A 70 7.43 11.83 -10.82
N VAL A 71 8.35 10.97 -10.39
CA VAL A 71 9.79 11.25 -10.41
C VAL A 71 10.28 11.45 -11.83
N VAL A 72 9.89 10.59 -12.77
CA VAL A 72 10.22 10.73 -14.19
C VAL A 72 9.67 12.04 -14.74
N GLN A 73 8.43 12.40 -14.41
CA GLN A 73 7.86 13.69 -14.80
C GLN A 73 8.63 14.88 -14.21
N PHE A 74 9.08 14.76 -12.96
CA PHE A 74 9.86 15.79 -12.29
C PHE A 74 11.20 16.03 -12.99
N TYR A 75 11.97 14.97 -13.27
CA TYR A 75 13.27 15.08 -13.95
C TYR A 75 13.14 15.53 -15.41
N LEU A 76 12.11 15.09 -16.14
CA LEU A 76 11.95 15.40 -17.57
C LEU A 76 11.44 16.83 -17.84
N LYS A 77 10.62 17.39 -16.95
CA LYS A 77 9.94 18.67 -17.19
C LYS A 77 10.15 19.68 -16.07
N LEU A 78 9.84 19.32 -14.83
CA LEU A 78 9.79 20.28 -13.73
C LEU A 78 11.18 20.72 -13.25
N GLN A 79 12.21 19.90 -13.39
CA GLN A 79 13.57 20.29 -13.01
C GLN A 79 14.18 21.33 -13.98
N ARG A 80 13.76 21.30 -15.25
CA ARG A 80 14.44 22.02 -16.34
C ARG A 80 13.72 23.32 -16.76
N ASN A 81 12.42 23.48 -16.49
CA ASN A 81 11.73 24.77 -16.58
C ASN A 81 10.30 24.68 -16.02
N VAL A 82 10.03 25.35 -14.90
CA VAL A 82 8.67 25.53 -14.34
C VAL A 82 8.04 26.87 -14.79
N MET A 83 8.78 27.68 -15.56
CA MET A 83 8.34 29.02 -15.94
C MET A 83 7.29 29.05 -17.05
N THR A 84 6.38 30.01 -16.93
CA THR A 84 5.33 30.31 -17.91
C THR A 84 5.97 30.91 -19.18
N VAL A 85 5.30 30.82 -20.33
CA VAL A 85 5.85 31.28 -21.61
C VAL A 85 6.19 32.78 -21.58
N GLU A 86 5.46 33.57 -20.78
CA GLU A 86 5.73 35.00 -20.59
C GLU A 86 7.04 35.24 -19.81
N GLU A 87 7.34 34.44 -18.79
CA GLU A 87 8.56 34.60 -17.95
C GLU A 87 9.83 34.12 -18.67
N GLN A 88 9.67 33.18 -19.60
CA GLN A 88 10.75 32.68 -20.46
C GLN A 88 11.18 33.74 -21.50
N GLN A 89 10.28 34.67 -21.88
CA GLN A 89 10.59 35.81 -22.74
C GLN A 89 11.46 36.86 -22.02
N ASP A 90 11.37 36.96 -20.69
CA ASP A 90 12.16 37.89 -19.87
C ASP A 90 13.54 37.32 -19.44
N LYS A 91 13.97 36.17 -19.99
CA LYS A 91 15.25 35.48 -19.69
C LYS A 91 15.46 35.07 -18.22
N TRP A 92 14.39 34.91 -17.45
CA TRP A 92 14.50 34.36 -16.11
C TRP A 92 14.74 32.84 -16.18
N THR A 93 15.61 32.32 -15.33
CA THR A 93 15.92 30.89 -15.26
C THR A 93 15.55 30.32 -13.89
N SER A 94 14.78 29.23 -13.90
CA SER A 94 14.43 28.43 -12.70
C SER A 94 15.22 27.12 -12.62
N ASP A 95 16.22 26.93 -13.50
CA ASP A 95 17.02 25.71 -13.61
C ASP A 95 17.59 25.31 -12.23
N GLY A 96 17.24 24.10 -11.80
CA GLY A 96 17.77 23.50 -10.56
C GLY A 96 17.21 24.06 -9.24
N ARG A 97 16.21 24.96 -9.27
CA ARG A 97 15.54 25.47 -8.05
C ARG A 97 14.24 24.76 -7.69
N ALA A 98 13.76 23.86 -8.54
CA ALA A 98 12.60 23.04 -8.23
C ALA A 98 12.97 21.97 -7.19
N SER A 99 12.27 21.96 -6.05
CA SER A 99 12.34 20.88 -5.06
C SER A 99 11.03 20.09 -5.04
N LEU A 100 11.12 18.82 -4.66
CA LEU A 100 9.92 18.02 -4.40
C LEU A 100 9.18 18.58 -3.18
N GLY A 101 7.88 18.84 -3.31
CA GLY A 101 7.06 19.33 -2.21
C GLY A 101 6.74 18.23 -1.18
N TYR A 102 6.31 18.65 0.01
CA TYR A 102 5.92 17.73 1.10
C TYR A 102 4.89 16.66 0.67
N SER A 103 3.99 17.00 -0.26
CA SER A 103 2.98 16.08 -0.78
C SER A 103 3.57 14.81 -1.40
N PHE A 104 4.76 14.89 -1.99
CA PHE A 104 5.45 13.73 -2.55
C PHE A 104 5.93 12.77 -1.46
N TYR A 105 6.41 13.30 -0.34
CA TYR A 105 6.88 12.46 0.77
C TYR A 105 5.76 11.64 1.40
N PHE A 106 4.50 12.11 1.37
CA PHE A 106 3.37 11.28 1.79
C PHE A 106 3.21 10.00 0.96
N LEU A 107 3.55 10.03 -0.33
CA LEU A 107 3.53 8.82 -1.16
C LEU A 107 4.64 7.84 -0.75
N VAL A 108 5.82 8.35 -0.42
CA VAL A 108 6.94 7.52 0.07
C VAL A 108 6.57 6.87 1.42
N VAL A 109 5.95 7.65 2.32
CA VAL A 109 5.44 7.13 3.59
C VAL A 109 4.35 6.09 3.36
N ALA A 110 3.41 6.32 2.43
CA ALA A 110 2.37 5.36 2.10
C ALA A 110 2.95 4.03 1.58
N LEU A 111 3.96 4.09 0.71
CA LEU A 111 4.67 2.90 0.23
C LEU A 111 5.35 2.15 1.39
N ALA A 112 6.01 2.88 2.30
CA ALA A 112 6.63 2.28 3.47
C ALA A 112 5.59 1.58 4.37
N LEU A 113 4.40 2.16 4.56
CA LEU A 113 3.31 1.55 5.31
C LEU A 113 2.80 0.26 4.66
N PHE A 114 2.66 0.23 3.33
CA PHE A 114 2.32 -1.01 2.62
C PHE A 114 3.38 -2.09 2.82
N CYS A 115 4.67 -1.73 2.75
CA CYS A 115 5.77 -2.68 3.02
C CYS A 115 5.73 -3.18 4.46
N ILE A 116 5.48 -2.31 5.44
CA ILE A 116 5.35 -2.69 6.85
C ILE A 116 4.20 -3.68 7.05
N ASN A 117 3.03 -3.44 6.43
CA ASN A 117 1.92 -4.38 6.49
C ASN A 117 2.31 -5.76 5.95
N ILE A 118 2.99 -5.82 4.80
CA ILE A 118 3.48 -7.08 4.21
C ILE A 118 4.50 -7.76 5.15
N CYS A 119 5.41 -7.00 5.76
CA CYS A 119 6.39 -7.53 6.71
C CYS A 119 5.73 -8.11 7.97
N ILE A 120 4.72 -7.43 8.53
CA ILE A 120 3.96 -7.93 9.69
C ILE A 120 3.28 -9.25 9.33
N LEU A 121 2.63 -9.31 8.17
CA LEU A 121 2.02 -10.55 7.68
C LEU A 121 3.08 -11.65 7.49
N ALA A 122 4.27 -11.31 6.97
CA ALA A 122 5.37 -12.25 6.76
C ALA A 122 5.86 -12.84 8.07
N ILE A 123 6.10 -12.01 9.08
CA ILE A 123 6.49 -12.45 10.42
C ILE A 123 5.40 -13.35 11.01
N MET A 124 4.13 -12.97 10.87
CA MET A 124 3.00 -13.77 11.36
C MET A 124 2.84 -15.11 10.63
N SER A 125 3.26 -15.18 9.36
CA SER A 125 3.26 -16.44 8.61
C SER A 125 4.44 -17.36 8.97
N LEU A 126 5.58 -16.77 9.35
CA LEU A 126 6.78 -17.48 9.76
C LEU A 126 6.72 -17.95 11.20
N GLN A 127 5.94 -17.30 12.07
CA GLN A 127 5.73 -17.77 13.43
C GLN A 127 4.79 -18.98 13.42
N PRO A 128 5.27 -20.19 13.77
CA PRO A 128 4.42 -21.37 13.91
C PRO A 128 3.74 -21.33 15.29
N TRP A 129 3.15 -20.18 15.67
CA TRP A 129 2.58 -19.98 17.00
C TRP A 129 1.45 -20.99 17.18
N GLU A 130 1.82 -22.13 17.75
CA GLU A 130 0.91 -23.10 18.30
C GLU A 130 0.13 -22.35 19.37
N TRP A 131 -1.05 -21.85 19.01
CA TRP A 131 -2.12 -21.76 19.97
C TRP A 131 -2.18 -23.15 20.57
N LYS A 132 -1.59 -23.30 21.77
CA LYS A 132 -1.74 -24.49 22.59
C LYS A 132 -3.22 -24.75 22.58
N LYS A 133 -3.67 -25.76 21.83
CA LYS A 133 -5.07 -26.17 21.85
C LYS A 133 -5.38 -26.33 23.33
N PRO A 134 -6.40 -25.65 23.88
CA PRO A 134 -6.72 -25.80 25.30
C PRO A 134 -6.78 -27.30 25.54
N LYS A 135 -5.90 -27.79 26.42
CA LYS A 135 -5.70 -29.21 26.66
C LYS A 135 -7.10 -29.74 26.95
N ARG A 136 -7.70 -30.54 26.05
CA ARG A 136 -9.03 -31.11 26.27
C ARG A 136 -8.93 -31.78 27.63
N ILE A 137 -9.65 -31.25 28.61
CA ILE A 137 -9.72 -31.86 29.93
C ILE A 137 -10.33 -33.22 29.64
N ALA A 138 -9.50 -34.27 29.68
CA ALA A 138 -9.99 -35.63 29.51
C ALA A 138 -11.07 -35.82 30.58
N PRO A 139 -12.24 -36.39 30.24
CA PRO A 139 -13.23 -36.71 31.25
C PRO A 139 -12.52 -37.58 32.29
N LYS A 140 -12.51 -37.10 33.53
CA LYS A 140 -11.93 -37.82 34.66
C LYS A 140 -12.60 -39.20 34.67
N ASN A 141 -11.81 -40.25 34.47
CA ASN A 141 -12.29 -41.63 34.46
C ASN A 141 -13.17 -41.84 35.70
N PRO A 142 -14.42 -42.32 35.58
CA PRO A 142 -15.22 -42.69 36.73
C PRO A 142 -14.66 -44.00 37.29
N GLU A 143 -13.52 -43.92 37.98
CA GLU A 143 -12.94 -45.03 38.77
C GLU A 143 -13.74 -45.29 40.05
N GLY A 144 -15.06 -45.31 39.92
CA GLY A 144 -16.01 -45.53 41.00
C GLY A 144 -17.26 -46.26 40.56
N VAL A 145 -17.35 -46.76 39.32
CA VAL A 145 -18.37 -47.75 38.98
C VAL A 145 -17.89 -49.11 39.48
N ILE A 146 -18.08 -49.31 40.78
CA ILE A 146 -18.06 -50.61 41.42
C ILE A 146 -19.08 -51.46 40.66
N MET A 147 -18.61 -52.41 39.86
CA MET A 147 -19.45 -53.50 39.36
C MET A 147 -19.78 -54.40 40.55
N LEU A 148 -20.89 -54.13 41.21
CA LEU A 148 -21.60 -55.15 41.98
C LEU A 148 -22.32 -56.03 40.95
N TYR A 149 -22.00 -57.32 41.04
CA TYR A 149 -22.60 -58.44 40.33
C TYR A 149 -24.12 -58.33 40.18
#